data_AF-V5G6H6-F1
#
_entry.id   AF-V5G6H6-F1
#
_cell.length_a   1.000
_cell.length_b   1.000
_cell.length_c   1.000
_cell.angle_alpha   90.00
_cell.angle_beta   90.00
_cell.angle_gamma   90.00
#
_symmetry.space_group_name_H-M   'P 1'
#
loop_
_entity.id
_entity.type
_entity.pdbx_description
1 polymer ?
#
loop_
_entity_poly.entity_id
_entity_poly.type
_entity_poly.pdbx_seq_one_letter_code
_entity_poly.pdbx_strand_id
1 'polypeptide(L)'
;MKLLVRISGPEVFTYPFYPLQRFHQVETAIVLLMAQEQPKDGYMFDSNDFDLDAYIRFRPQYTERLFKEIYDYHGVHGGQWQLAHDAGTGAGVVVEKLLKKFEVVAASDSSAQYVAVSQQRLFQLVPAERLRFSHHPAEDMSWLPPSSVDLITIAEAVHWTQTDVFLKSAADVLKPGGTVAILNYGTLPYAVEKPEAQKILEDIHDYFAEEVLKNLPKAHLEKFERVFEIVQSRTNAIAVSEGLWKPGVKRIQWNADKALPLGPNVPIIKVDPNSSSVGPNDVVENKMDDDVLTIQADAQWVKGIGKQILSFGYETFLDCQPDFGHESLVTPMAQGDTIDFELYRYTPSVAAAALFVVLFTLTTLYHVYQAIRRRTIYFTAFIIGGIFQIIGYICRIIAHSQKASIPVYSIQTILILLAPPLYAASIYMVLGRLIVYLRAEKFSLVSVSWMTKVFVTGDVIAFAMQAAGGGIMASGTINSYKLGERITIGGLCVQLAFFSFFVITCALFHYRIRSNPTQRLMGLSTGIGTRTVRTWENVLVGLYAASSLILVRSIFRLIEYAQGNSGYLISHEAFMYVFDSTLMFLAMVAMNICHPSIILVGSQKQRDSEMSFASDRELQG
;
A
#
# COMPACT_ATOMS: atom_id res chain seq x y z
N MET A 1 11.67 -0.21 -29.85
CA MET A 1 10.38 -0.05 -30.52
C MET A 1 9.97 1.39 -30.41
N LYS A 2 9.12 1.89 -31.31
CA LYS A 2 8.40 3.08 -30.91
C LYS A 2 7.30 2.67 -29.97
N LEU A 3 7.21 3.37 -28.84
CA LEU A 3 6.04 3.35 -27.99
C LEU A 3 4.99 4.27 -28.60
N LEU A 4 4.02 3.69 -29.31
CA LEU A 4 2.85 4.41 -29.82
C LEU A 4 1.82 4.55 -28.69
N VAL A 5 1.26 5.74 -28.53
CA VAL A 5 0.34 6.09 -27.45
C VAL A 5 -0.93 6.68 -28.04
N ARG A 6 -2.03 5.92 -28.05
CA ARG A 6 -3.35 6.39 -28.46
C ARG A 6 -4.08 6.97 -27.25
N ILE A 7 -4.23 8.29 -27.19
CA ILE A 7 -4.75 8.98 -25.99
C ILE A 7 -6.25 9.28 -26.14
N SER A 8 -7.03 8.70 -25.23
CA SER A 8 -8.48 8.84 -25.14
C SER A 8 -8.91 10.10 -24.37
N GLY A 9 -10.11 10.59 -24.67
CA GLY A 9 -10.76 11.69 -23.96
C GLY A 9 -10.81 13.04 -24.71
N PRO A 10 -11.77 13.91 -24.36
CA PRO A 10 -11.96 15.24 -24.95
C PRO A 10 -11.27 16.37 -24.14
N GLU A 11 -10.43 16.04 -23.15
CA GLU A 11 -9.86 17.03 -22.24
C GLU A 11 -8.83 17.94 -22.90
N VAL A 12 -8.90 19.23 -22.56
CA VAL A 12 -7.85 20.21 -22.86
C VAL A 12 -6.68 19.97 -21.92
N PHE A 13 -5.48 19.74 -22.46
CA PHE A 13 -4.28 19.46 -21.68
C PHE A 13 -3.71 20.74 -21.02
N THR A 14 -4.39 21.27 -20.00
CA THR A 14 -3.86 22.34 -19.15
C THR A 14 -2.78 21.81 -18.20
N TYR A 15 -1.58 21.60 -18.73
CA TYR A 15 -0.36 21.56 -17.91
C TYR A 15 -0.09 22.97 -17.36
N PRO A 16 0.10 23.16 -16.04
CA PRO A 16 0.21 24.48 -15.44
C PRO A 16 1.65 25.04 -15.54
N PHE A 17 2.16 25.22 -16.76
CA PHE A 17 3.37 25.99 -17.04
C PHE A 17 3.18 26.94 -18.23
N TYR A 18 3.99 28.01 -18.29
CA TYR A 18 3.83 29.09 -19.26
C TYR A 18 4.16 28.66 -20.70
N PRO A 19 3.59 29.33 -21.72
CA PRO A 19 3.46 28.74 -23.06
C PRO A 19 4.72 28.86 -23.92
N LEU A 20 5.26 27.72 -24.34
CA LEU A 20 6.22 27.61 -25.45
C LEU A 20 5.64 26.78 -26.61
N GLN A 21 6.30 26.85 -27.77
CA GLN A 21 5.65 26.77 -29.08
C GLN A 21 6.32 25.80 -30.06
N ARG A 22 5.49 25.18 -30.92
CA ARG A 22 5.79 24.48 -32.19
C ARG A 22 6.34 23.03 -32.16
N PHE A 23 5.60 22.16 -32.87
CA PHE A 23 6.03 21.17 -33.87
C PHE A 23 7.40 20.45 -33.69
N HIS A 24 7.58 19.12 -33.75
CA HIS A 24 6.75 17.92 -34.07
C HIS A 24 7.74 16.73 -34.39
N GLN A 25 7.37 15.46 -34.14
CA GLN A 25 7.59 14.27 -35.04
C GLN A 25 9.00 13.58 -35.14
N VAL A 26 9.26 12.24 -35.16
CA VAL A 26 8.47 10.95 -35.16
C VAL A 26 9.20 9.73 -34.45
N GLU A 27 9.52 8.59 -35.13
CA GLU A 27 9.40 7.14 -34.70
C GLU A 27 10.72 6.27 -34.73
N THR A 28 11.00 5.27 -33.83
CA THR A 28 12.25 4.39 -33.85
C THR A 28 12.34 3.02 -33.06
N ALA A 29 13.18 2.00 -33.45
CA ALA A 29 13.34 0.63 -32.82
C ALA A 29 14.77 -0.04 -32.59
N ILE A 30 15.02 -1.38 -32.71
CA ILE A 30 15.95 -2.23 -31.81
C ILE A 30 16.97 -3.29 -32.43
N VAL A 31 17.91 -3.78 -31.56
CA VAL A 31 18.86 -4.95 -31.43
C VAL A 31 20.37 -4.79 -31.89
N LEU A 32 21.52 -5.17 -31.21
CA LEU A 32 21.91 -5.63 -29.83
C LEU A 32 23.46 -5.74 -29.43
N LEU A 33 23.78 -5.71 -28.10
CA LEU A 33 24.92 -6.22 -27.18
C LEU A 33 26.46 -5.83 -27.28
N MET A 34 27.29 -5.66 -26.19
CA MET A 34 28.44 -4.66 -26.03
C MET A 34 29.93 -5.01 -25.72
N ALA A 35 30.45 -4.74 -24.48
CA ALA A 35 31.66 -3.94 -24.12
C ALA A 35 31.71 -3.57 -22.58
N GLN A 36 32.93 -3.46 -22.00
CA GLN A 36 33.31 -3.36 -20.55
C GLN A 36 33.61 -1.90 -20.05
N GLU A 37 34.02 -1.53 -18.81
CA GLU A 37 34.24 -2.18 -17.48
C GLU A 37 33.71 -1.28 -16.31
N GLN A 38 33.67 -1.74 -15.03
CA GLN A 38 32.97 -1.09 -13.88
C GLN A 38 33.86 -0.24 -12.94
N PRO A 39 33.24 0.67 -12.16
CA PRO A 39 33.45 0.68 -10.70
C PRO A 39 32.15 0.76 -9.86
N LYS A 40 32.29 0.58 -8.54
CA LYS A 40 31.20 0.37 -7.55
C LYS A 40 30.70 1.66 -6.87
N ASP A 41 29.46 1.53 -6.36
CA ASP A 41 28.84 2.15 -5.16
C ASP A 41 27.49 2.83 -5.48
N GLY A 42 26.41 2.30 -4.90
CA GLY A 42 25.01 2.77 -5.06
C GLY A 42 24.38 2.47 -6.43
N TYR A 43 23.23 1.79 -6.46
CA TYR A 43 22.40 1.76 -7.68
C TYR A 43 21.41 2.92 -7.66
N MET A 44 21.35 3.65 -8.78
CA MET A 44 20.46 4.79 -9.06
C MET A 44 18.94 4.46 -9.04
N PHE A 45 18.57 3.25 -8.60
CA PHE A 45 17.19 2.78 -8.43
C PHE A 45 16.92 2.23 -7.02
N ASP A 46 17.85 2.38 -6.08
CA ASP A 46 17.67 2.00 -4.66
C ASP A 46 17.20 3.19 -3.80
N SER A 47 16.64 4.26 -4.40
CA SER A 47 16.03 5.36 -3.64
C SER A 47 14.80 4.87 -2.87
N ASN A 48 14.55 5.46 -1.68
CA ASN A 48 13.33 5.15 -0.91
C ASN A 48 12.09 5.92 -1.44
N ASP A 49 12.28 6.83 -2.39
CA ASP A 49 11.24 7.71 -2.93
C ASP A 49 10.74 7.30 -4.33
N PHE A 50 11.13 6.11 -4.80
CA PHE A 50 10.74 5.60 -6.09
C PHE A 50 9.27 5.16 -6.15
N ASP A 51 8.45 5.88 -6.94
CA ASP A 51 7.01 5.64 -7.12
C ASP A 51 6.76 4.39 -8.00
N LEU A 52 6.90 3.21 -7.39
CA LEU A 52 6.88 1.90 -8.05
C LEU A 52 5.48 1.50 -8.56
N ASP A 53 4.41 1.98 -7.93
CA ASP A 53 3.04 1.87 -8.43
C ASP A 53 2.88 2.65 -9.74
N ALA A 54 3.37 3.89 -9.79
CA ALA A 54 3.41 4.67 -11.02
C ALA A 54 4.30 3.97 -12.07
N TYR A 55 5.45 3.42 -11.68
CA TYR A 55 6.36 2.70 -12.56
C TYR A 55 5.63 1.56 -13.29
N ILE A 56 4.97 0.68 -12.54
CA ILE A 56 4.17 -0.42 -13.11
C ILE A 56 3.00 0.10 -13.97
N ARG A 57 2.32 1.18 -13.55
CA ARG A 57 1.14 1.72 -14.25
C ARG A 57 1.47 2.45 -15.56
N PHE A 58 2.64 3.09 -15.65
CA PHE A 58 3.01 3.92 -16.80
C PHE A 58 4.05 3.29 -17.72
N ARG A 59 4.75 2.22 -17.30
CA ARG A 59 5.56 1.38 -18.20
C ARG A 59 4.70 0.68 -19.27
N PRO A 60 5.17 0.53 -20.51
CA PRO A 60 4.42 -0.11 -21.58
C PRO A 60 4.15 -1.59 -21.35
N GLN A 61 2.95 -2.01 -21.69
CA GLN A 61 2.59 -3.43 -21.81
C GLN A 61 3.11 -3.96 -23.16
N TYR A 62 4.11 -4.84 -23.12
CA TYR A 62 4.60 -5.51 -24.32
C TYR A 62 3.50 -6.34 -25.00
N THR A 63 3.49 -6.38 -26.32
CA THR A 63 2.41 -7.02 -27.10
C THR A 63 2.67 -8.50 -27.33
N GLU A 64 1.61 -9.27 -27.57
CA GLU A 64 1.74 -10.67 -28.00
C GLU A 64 2.36 -10.77 -29.41
N ARG A 65 2.15 -9.76 -30.25
CA ARG A 65 2.72 -9.64 -31.60
C ARG A 65 4.25 -9.53 -31.56
N LEU A 66 4.80 -8.76 -30.62
CA LEU A 66 6.22 -8.69 -30.32
C LEU A 66 6.76 -10.05 -29.85
N PHE A 67 6.15 -10.62 -28.81
CA PHE A 67 6.64 -11.88 -28.24
C PHE A 67 6.52 -13.06 -29.21
N LYS A 68 5.59 -13.01 -30.16
CA LYS A 68 5.55 -13.97 -31.28
C LYS A 68 6.81 -13.93 -32.13
N GLU A 69 7.36 -12.76 -32.47
CA GLU A 69 8.59 -12.67 -33.28
C GLU A 69 9.79 -13.29 -32.54
N ILE A 70 9.88 -13.08 -31.22
CA ILE A 70 10.88 -13.73 -30.35
C ILE A 70 10.69 -15.25 -30.36
N TYR A 71 9.46 -15.71 -30.15
CA TYR A 71 9.16 -17.14 -30.02
C TYR A 71 9.29 -17.90 -31.34
N ASP A 72 8.94 -17.29 -32.48
CA ASP A 72 9.19 -17.83 -33.81
C ASP A 72 10.70 -17.99 -34.04
N TYR A 73 11.50 -16.95 -33.75
CA TYR A 73 12.96 -16.99 -33.88
C TYR A 73 13.60 -18.07 -32.98
N HIS A 74 13.20 -18.13 -31.71
CA HIS A 74 13.70 -19.12 -30.76
C HIS A 74 13.38 -20.55 -31.21
N GLY A 75 12.14 -20.79 -31.67
CA GLY A 75 11.68 -22.09 -32.14
C GLY A 75 12.43 -22.60 -33.37
N VAL A 76 12.66 -21.76 -34.40
CA VAL A 76 13.34 -22.22 -35.63
C VAL A 76 14.85 -22.48 -35.43
N HIS A 77 15.46 -21.93 -34.36
CA HIS A 77 16.87 -22.18 -34.03
C HIS A 77 17.09 -23.38 -33.09
N GLY A 78 16.03 -24.10 -32.73
CA GLY A 78 16.08 -25.31 -31.90
C GLY A 78 15.86 -25.09 -30.40
N GLY A 79 15.35 -23.93 -30.01
CA GLY A 79 15.06 -23.57 -28.62
C GLY A 79 14.06 -24.50 -27.94
N GLN A 80 14.29 -24.78 -26.65
CA GLN A 80 13.35 -25.53 -25.79
C GLN A 80 12.55 -24.57 -24.91
N TRP A 81 11.57 -25.09 -24.17
CA TRP A 81 10.58 -24.26 -23.46
C TRP A 81 10.53 -24.58 -21.96
N GLN A 82 11.68 -24.89 -21.35
CA GLN A 82 11.78 -25.27 -19.93
C GLN A 82 12.06 -24.07 -19.04
N LEU A 83 13.16 -23.34 -19.29
CA LEU A 83 13.61 -22.25 -18.44
C LEU A 83 13.92 -21.00 -19.26
N ALA A 84 13.15 -19.94 -19.06
CA ALA A 84 13.56 -18.60 -19.49
C ALA A 84 14.15 -17.80 -18.32
N HIS A 85 14.93 -16.76 -18.60
CA HIS A 85 15.45 -15.81 -17.60
C HIS A 85 15.24 -14.38 -18.06
N ASP A 86 14.53 -13.59 -17.26
CA ASP A 86 14.36 -12.15 -17.43
C ASP A 86 15.38 -11.39 -16.56
N ALA A 87 16.38 -10.80 -17.19
CA ALA A 87 17.46 -10.06 -16.52
C ALA A 87 17.20 -8.54 -16.59
N GLY A 88 17.34 -7.83 -15.47
CA GLY A 88 16.81 -6.46 -15.35
C GLY A 88 15.28 -6.46 -15.39
N THR A 89 14.66 -7.39 -14.64
CA THR A 89 13.22 -7.69 -14.71
C THR A 89 12.33 -6.54 -14.25
N GLY A 90 12.85 -5.59 -13.46
CA GLY A 90 12.05 -4.54 -12.83
C GLY A 90 10.89 -5.14 -12.04
N ALA A 91 9.65 -4.83 -12.45
CA ALA A 91 8.43 -5.38 -11.85
C ALA A 91 7.88 -6.65 -12.54
N GLY A 92 8.68 -7.36 -13.34
CA GLY A 92 8.29 -8.65 -13.92
C GLY A 92 7.29 -8.58 -15.09
N VAL A 93 7.25 -7.46 -15.82
CA VAL A 93 6.33 -7.25 -16.96
C VAL A 93 6.61 -8.22 -18.12
N VAL A 94 7.87 -8.59 -18.34
CA VAL A 94 8.26 -9.58 -19.34
C VAL A 94 8.05 -11.02 -18.85
N VAL A 95 8.25 -11.30 -17.56
CA VAL A 95 8.03 -12.62 -16.97
C VAL A 95 6.61 -13.14 -17.24
N GLU A 96 5.59 -12.31 -17.18
CA GLU A 96 4.21 -12.67 -17.56
C GLU A 96 4.06 -13.17 -19.00
N LYS A 97 4.88 -12.66 -19.93
CA LYS A 97 4.88 -13.10 -21.33
C LYS A 97 5.58 -14.45 -21.45
N LEU A 98 6.71 -14.61 -20.76
CA LEU A 98 7.49 -15.86 -20.72
C LEU A 98 6.70 -17.01 -20.08
N LEU A 99 5.95 -16.76 -19.00
CA LEU A 99 5.10 -17.74 -18.30
C LEU A 99 4.00 -18.37 -19.19
N LYS A 100 3.71 -17.81 -20.37
CA LYS A 100 2.80 -18.37 -21.39
C LYS A 100 3.43 -19.48 -22.24
N LYS A 101 4.74 -19.64 -22.18
CA LYS A 101 5.51 -20.60 -22.99
C LYS A 101 6.45 -21.48 -22.18
N PHE A 102 7.15 -20.92 -21.21
CA PHE A 102 8.17 -21.61 -20.43
C PHE A 102 7.59 -22.27 -19.19
N GLU A 103 8.06 -23.47 -18.86
CA GLU A 103 7.68 -24.20 -17.65
C GLU A 103 8.02 -23.39 -16.38
N VAL A 104 9.26 -22.90 -16.30
CA VAL A 104 9.82 -22.06 -15.24
C VAL A 104 10.36 -20.76 -15.83
N VAL A 105 10.23 -19.65 -15.10
CA VAL A 105 10.89 -18.38 -15.44
C VAL A 105 11.75 -17.90 -14.27
N ALA A 106 13.04 -17.73 -14.53
CA ALA A 106 13.96 -16.99 -13.70
C ALA A 106 13.80 -15.48 -13.92
N ALA A 107 13.99 -14.68 -12.88
CA ALA A 107 13.91 -13.23 -12.92
C ALA A 107 14.99 -12.65 -11.99
N SER A 108 15.80 -11.71 -12.50
CA SER A 108 16.79 -11.01 -11.68
C SER A 108 16.85 -9.52 -11.96
N ASP A 109 17.29 -8.78 -10.96
CA ASP A 109 17.54 -7.35 -11.05
C ASP A 109 18.73 -6.94 -10.16
N SER A 110 19.36 -5.82 -10.49
CA SER A 110 20.42 -5.21 -9.68
C SER A 110 19.87 -4.49 -8.44
N SER A 111 18.59 -4.07 -8.43
CA SER A 111 17.93 -3.59 -7.21
C SER A 111 17.18 -4.70 -6.48
N ALA A 112 17.40 -4.81 -5.17
CA ALA A 112 16.65 -5.72 -4.31
C ALA A 112 15.16 -5.34 -4.22
N GLN A 113 14.82 -4.05 -4.39
CA GLN A 113 13.44 -3.56 -4.36
C GLN A 113 12.64 -4.12 -5.54
N TYR A 114 13.20 -4.03 -6.76
CA TYR A 114 12.59 -4.58 -7.98
C TYR A 114 12.40 -6.10 -7.88
N VAL A 115 13.40 -6.85 -7.40
CA VAL A 115 13.27 -8.30 -7.18
C VAL A 115 12.11 -8.61 -6.22
N ALA A 116 12.02 -7.91 -5.08
CA ALA A 116 10.96 -8.13 -4.09
C ALA A 116 9.55 -7.85 -4.65
N VAL A 117 9.38 -6.79 -5.44
CA VAL A 117 8.07 -6.43 -6.02
C VAL A 117 7.71 -7.31 -7.23
N SER A 118 8.68 -7.67 -8.08
CA SER A 118 8.49 -8.71 -9.11
C SER A 118 8.01 -10.02 -8.48
N GLN A 119 8.65 -10.43 -7.37
CA GLN A 119 8.27 -11.62 -6.60
C GLN A 119 6.86 -11.51 -5.99
N GLN A 120 6.54 -10.41 -5.30
CA GLN A 120 5.21 -10.17 -4.71
C GLN A 120 4.10 -10.17 -5.76
N ARG A 121 4.37 -9.61 -6.96
CA ARG A 121 3.42 -9.47 -8.06
C ARG A 121 3.19 -10.80 -8.78
N LEU A 122 4.26 -11.54 -9.09
CA LEU A 122 4.17 -12.75 -9.91
C LEU A 122 3.70 -13.99 -9.13
N PHE A 123 3.97 -14.11 -7.83
CA PHE A 123 3.42 -15.18 -6.97
C PHE A 123 1.89 -15.11 -6.81
N GLN A 124 1.24 -14.01 -7.22
CA GLN A 124 -0.23 -13.92 -7.29
C GLN A 124 -0.81 -14.55 -8.58
N LEU A 125 0.04 -14.78 -9.60
CA LEU A 125 -0.36 -15.22 -10.93
C LEU A 125 -0.07 -16.70 -11.20
N VAL A 126 1.01 -17.25 -10.63
CA VAL A 126 1.43 -18.65 -10.82
C VAL A 126 2.00 -19.27 -9.54
N PRO A 127 1.98 -20.61 -9.39
CA PRO A 127 2.64 -21.30 -8.28
C PRO A 127 4.14 -20.98 -8.22
N ALA A 128 4.67 -20.87 -7.00
CA ALA A 128 6.07 -20.47 -6.76
C ALA A 128 7.11 -21.37 -7.45
N GLU A 129 6.78 -22.66 -7.67
CA GLU A 129 7.62 -23.63 -8.38
C GLU A 129 7.95 -23.22 -9.83
N ARG A 130 7.10 -22.39 -10.45
CA ARG A 130 7.30 -21.86 -11.82
C ARG A 130 8.18 -20.60 -11.87
N LEU A 131 8.69 -20.13 -10.74
CA LEU A 131 9.43 -18.87 -10.63
C LEU A 131 10.73 -19.04 -9.86
N ARG A 132 11.77 -18.30 -10.28
CA ARG A 132 13.04 -18.16 -9.53
C ARG A 132 13.43 -16.69 -9.49
N PHE A 133 13.84 -16.21 -8.33
CA PHE A 133 14.19 -14.80 -8.11
C PHE A 133 15.62 -14.67 -7.62
N SER A 134 16.33 -13.62 -8.05
CA SER A 134 17.71 -13.37 -7.66
C SER A 134 18.07 -11.90 -7.70
N HIS A 135 18.74 -11.41 -6.64
CA HIS A 135 19.31 -10.06 -6.59
C HIS A 135 20.73 -10.08 -7.16
N HIS A 136 20.82 -10.04 -8.49
CA HIS A 136 22.08 -9.98 -9.25
C HIS A 136 21.89 -9.09 -10.49
N PRO A 137 22.91 -8.26 -10.85
CA PRO A 137 22.91 -7.53 -12.11
C PRO A 137 22.88 -8.51 -13.30
N ALA A 138 22.50 -8.03 -14.49
CA ALA A 138 22.39 -8.91 -15.66
C ALA A 138 23.76 -9.52 -16.06
N GLU A 139 24.85 -8.81 -15.75
CA GLU A 139 26.23 -9.27 -15.90
C GLU A 139 26.58 -10.51 -15.06
N ASP A 140 25.83 -10.83 -13.99
CA ASP A 140 26.08 -11.99 -13.13
C ASP A 140 24.92 -12.98 -13.14
N MET A 141 25.06 -14.02 -13.96
CA MET A 141 24.15 -15.17 -14.02
C MET A 141 24.69 -16.41 -13.29
N SER A 142 25.76 -16.29 -12.48
CA SER A 142 26.42 -17.43 -11.82
C SER A 142 25.54 -18.20 -10.82
N TRP A 143 24.43 -17.58 -10.40
CA TRP A 143 23.37 -18.18 -9.60
C TRP A 143 22.47 -19.16 -10.38
N LEU A 144 22.55 -19.19 -11.71
CA LEU A 144 21.91 -20.17 -12.59
C LEU A 144 22.92 -21.25 -13.01
N PRO A 145 22.52 -22.54 -13.09
CA PRO A 145 23.43 -23.60 -13.54
C PRO A 145 23.90 -23.36 -15.00
N PRO A 146 25.18 -23.63 -15.33
CA PRO A 146 25.68 -23.57 -16.70
C PRO A 146 24.86 -24.43 -17.65
N SER A 147 24.67 -23.93 -18.88
CA SER A 147 23.84 -24.56 -19.92
C SER A 147 22.46 -25.09 -19.45
N SER A 148 21.71 -24.30 -18.69
CA SER A 148 20.37 -24.63 -18.21
C SER A 148 19.24 -23.75 -18.74
N VAL A 149 19.54 -22.54 -19.22
CA VAL A 149 18.56 -21.56 -19.72
C VAL A 149 18.31 -21.75 -21.21
N ASP A 150 17.06 -21.58 -21.65
CA ASP A 150 16.65 -21.65 -23.04
C ASP A 150 16.60 -20.26 -23.69
N LEU A 151 15.89 -19.31 -23.06
CA LEU A 151 15.69 -17.96 -23.56
C LEU A 151 16.02 -16.93 -22.48
N ILE A 152 16.93 -16.01 -22.76
CA ILE A 152 17.19 -14.84 -21.93
C ILE A 152 16.48 -13.63 -22.54
N THR A 153 15.78 -12.87 -21.71
CA THR A 153 15.29 -11.52 -22.02
C THR A 153 15.97 -10.49 -21.14
N ILE A 154 16.09 -9.28 -21.67
CA ILE A 154 16.32 -8.05 -20.90
C ILE A 154 15.58 -6.92 -21.63
N ALA A 155 14.91 -6.05 -20.88
CA ALA A 155 13.97 -5.08 -21.42
C ALA A 155 14.13 -3.73 -20.71
N GLU A 156 14.39 -2.67 -21.49
CA GLU A 156 14.76 -1.32 -21.01
C GLU A 156 15.98 -1.22 -20.08
N ALA A 157 16.66 -2.33 -19.77
CA ALA A 157 17.85 -2.33 -18.89
C ALA A 157 19.18 -2.53 -19.64
N VAL A 158 19.15 -2.92 -20.92
CA VAL A 158 20.33 -3.30 -21.70
C VAL A 158 21.42 -2.21 -21.77
N HIS A 159 21.02 -0.94 -21.84
CA HIS A 159 21.92 0.21 -21.94
C HIS A 159 22.68 0.55 -20.63
N TRP A 160 22.18 0.10 -19.47
CA TRP A 160 22.87 0.28 -18.19
C TRP A 160 24.03 -0.71 -18.00
N THR A 161 23.92 -1.91 -18.54
CA THR A 161 24.86 -3.01 -18.28
C THR A 161 26.16 -2.90 -19.08
N GLN A 162 27.20 -3.65 -18.71
CA GLN A 162 28.30 -4.02 -19.61
C GLN A 162 27.87 -5.20 -20.46
N THR A 163 27.53 -4.88 -21.68
CA THR A 163 26.69 -5.78 -22.46
C THR A 163 27.49 -6.88 -23.18
N ASP A 164 28.81 -6.94 -23.02
CA ASP A 164 29.67 -8.11 -23.30
C ASP A 164 29.80 -9.04 -22.09
N VAL A 165 29.93 -8.49 -20.88
CA VAL A 165 29.95 -9.26 -19.64
C VAL A 165 28.60 -9.96 -19.51
N PHE A 166 27.51 -9.25 -19.78
CA PHE A 166 26.18 -9.84 -19.96
C PHE A 166 26.11 -10.86 -21.11
N LEU A 167 26.67 -10.60 -22.31
CA LEU A 167 26.74 -11.63 -23.39
C LEU A 167 27.43 -12.90 -22.89
N LYS A 168 28.54 -12.76 -22.18
CA LYS A 168 29.36 -13.87 -21.71
C LYS A 168 28.61 -14.65 -20.61
N SER A 169 28.09 -13.95 -19.60
CA SER A 169 27.23 -14.52 -18.56
C SER A 169 26.03 -15.26 -19.15
N ALA A 170 25.38 -14.67 -20.16
CA ALA A 170 24.29 -15.30 -20.91
C ALA A 170 24.75 -16.55 -21.66
N ALA A 171 25.89 -16.51 -22.36
CA ALA A 171 26.44 -17.65 -23.08
C ALA A 171 26.82 -18.81 -22.14
N ASP A 172 27.35 -18.52 -20.95
CA ASP A 172 27.74 -19.51 -19.95
C ASP A 172 26.51 -20.29 -19.39
N VAL A 173 25.35 -19.64 -19.24
CA VAL A 173 24.12 -20.27 -18.72
C VAL A 173 23.15 -20.80 -19.78
N LEU A 174 23.27 -20.39 -21.05
CA LEU A 174 22.40 -20.85 -22.13
C LEU A 174 22.72 -22.27 -22.61
N LYS A 175 21.68 -23.03 -22.96
CA LYS A 175 21.80 -24.29 -23.70
C LYS A 175 22.27 -24.03 -25.15
N PRO A 176 22.91 -25.00 -25.81
CA PRO A 176 23.14 -24.95 -27.25
C PRO A 176 21.83 -24.80 -28.04
N GLY A 177 21.70 -23.74 -28.83
CA GLY A 177 20.43 -23.39 -29.51
C GLY A 177 19.53 -22.44 -28.71
N GLY A 178 19.93 -22.05 -27.50
CA GLY A 178 19.31 -20.99 -26.73
C GLY A 178 19.39 -19.62 -27.40
N THR A 179 18.71 -18.63 -26.82
CA THR A 179 18.52 -17.31 -27.46
C THR A 179 18.60 -16.18 -26.44
N VAL A 180 19.11 -15.03 -26.86
CA VAL A 180 18.99 -13.76 -26.13
C VAL A 180 18.12 -12.82 -26.96
N ALA A 181 17.03 -12.30 -26.37
CA ALA A 181 16.03 -11.48 -27.06
C ALA A 181 15.72 -10.21 -26.25
N ILE A 182 15.97 -9.05 -26.83
CA ILE A 182 16.13 -7.81 -26.04
C ILE A 182 15.36 -6.65 -26.62
N LEU A 183 14.81 -5.86 -25.69
CA LEU A 183 13.79 -4.88 -25.94
C LEU A 183 14.27 -3.54 -25.40
N ASN A 184 14.37 -2.55 -26.30
CA ASN A 184 14.65 -1.16 -25.96
C ASN A 184 13.70 -0.29 -26.77
N TYR A 185 12.87 0.53 -26.14
CA TYR A 185 12.06 1.53 -26.82
C TYR A 185 12.67 2.94 -26.71
N GLY A 186 12.13 3.89 -27.48
CA GLY A 186 12.58 5.27 -27.43
C GLY A 186 12.28 5.90 -26.07
N THR A 187 13.21 6.70 -25.53
CA THR A 187 13.02 7.45 -24.28
C THR A 187 11.74 8.29 -24.27
N LEU A 188 11.31 8.75 -25.46
CA LEU A 188 10.07 9.50 -25.64
C LEU A 188 8.93 8.62 -26.22
N PRO A 189 7.80 8.48 -25.51
CA PRO A 189 6.55 7.97 -26.08
C PRO A 189 6.03 8.90 -27.19
N TYR A 190 5.07 8.43 -28.01
CA TYR A 190 4.48 9.28 -29.05
C TYR A 190 2.97 9.24 -29.14
N ALA A 191 2.38 10.43 -29.05
CA ALA A 191 0.94 10.63 -29.02
C ALA A 191 0.34 10.56 -30.43
N VAL A 192 -0.08 9.35 -30.81
CA VAL A 192 -0.75 9.07 -32.08
C VAL A 192 -2.01 9.93 -32.19
N GLU A 193 -2.17 10.62 -33.32
CA GLU A 193 -3.33 11.49 -33.64
C GLU A 193 -3.57 12.65 -32.65
N LYS A 194 -2.65 12.92 -31.72
CA LYS A 194 -2.79 13.92 -30.63
C LYS A 194 -1.56 14.84 -30.52
N PRO A 195 -1.34 15.78 -31.47
CA PRO A 195 -0.08 16.56 -31.53
C PRO A 195 0.16 17.50 -30.33
N GLU A 196 -0.89 17.90 -29.62
CA GLU A 196 -0.79 18.72 -28.40
C GLU A 196 -0.13 17.92 -27.25
N ALA A 197 -0.54 16.65 -27.08
CA ALA A 197 0.05 15.77 -26.08
C ALA A 197 1.45 15.30 -26.48
N GLN A 198 1.72 15.15 -27.79
CA GLN A 198 3.06 14.91 -28.31
C GLN A 198 4.02 16.01 -27.88
N LYS A 199 3.61 17.27 -28.08
CA LYS A 199 4.41 18.43 -27.70
C LYS A 199 4.67 18.49 -26.19
N ILE A 200 3.70 18.13 -25.34
CA ILE A 200 3.91 18.10 -23.88
C ILE A 200 4.98 17.08 -23.48
N LEU A 201 5.05 15.93 -24.16
CA LEU A 201 6.12 14.96 -23.96
C LEU A 201 7.48 15.54 -24.40
N GLU A 202 7.53 16.17 -25.58
CA GLU A 202 8.71 16.86 -26.11
C GLU A 202 9.21 17.96 -25.13
N ASP A 203 8.32 18.84 -24.64
CA ASP A 203 8.61 19.91 -23.67
C ASP A 203 9.22 19.34 -22.35
N ILE A 204 8.76 18.18 -21.88
CA ILE A 204 9.24 17.53 -20.64
C ILE A 204 10.64 16.91 -20.84
N HIS A 205 10.89 16.31 -22.00
CA HIS A 205 12.18 15.71 -22.33
C HIS A 205 13.27 16.76 -22.53
N ASP A 206 12.93 17.90 -23.14
CA ASP A 206 13.84 19.03 -23.26
C ASP A 206 14.19 19.61 -21.88
N TYR A 207 13.21 19.78 -20.96
CA TYR A 207 13.51 20.21 -19.59
C TYR A 207 14.49 19.25 -18.87
N PHE A 208 14.30 17.93 -18.99
CA PHE A 208 15.25 16.94 -18.45
C PHE A 208 16.65 17.12 -19.04
N ALA A 209 16.77 17.33 -20.35
CA ALA A 209 18.06 17.61 -20.98
C ALA A 209 18.68 18.95 -20.53
N GLU A 210 17.87 19.98 -20.28
CA GLU A 210 18.36 21.31 -19.96
C GLU A 210 18.76 21.49 -18.49
N GLU A 211 17.96 21.01 -17.53
CA GLU A 211 18.18 21.25 -16.10
C GLU A 211 18.95 20.12 -15.40
N VAL A 212 18.84 18.88 -15.88
CA VAL A 212 19.58 17.74 -15.31
C VAL A 212 20.90 17.54 -16.03
N LEU A 213 20.86 17.16 -17.32
CA LEU A 213 22.07 16.72 -18.02
C LEU A 213 23.13 17.84 -18.11
N LYS A 214 22.76 19.12 -18.23
CA LYS A 214 23.75 20.21 -18.27
C LYS A 214 24.51 20.41 -16.96
N ASN A 215 23.95 19.98 -15.82
CA ASN A 215 24.49 20.23 -14.49
C ASN A 215 25.17 18.99 -13.87
N LEU A 216 25.28 17.88 -14.61
CA LEU A 216 25.94 16.66 -14.15
C LEU A 216 27.49 16.73 -14.22
N PRO A 217 28.21 16.11 -13.27
CA PRO A 217 29.66 15.94 -13.35
C PRO A 217 30.08 15.12 -14.57
N LYS A 218 31.24 15.45 -15.17
CA LYS A 218 31.73 14.84 -16.41
C LYS A 218 31.82 13.30 -16.37
N ALA A 219 32.23 12.72 -15.25
CA ALA A 219 32.32 11.26 -15.08
C ALA A 219 30.95 10.56 -15.06
N HIS A 220 29.86 11.27 -14.80
CA HIS A 220 28.49 10.77 -14.94
C HIS A 220 27.96 10.98 -16.36
N LEU A 221 28.31 12.10 -17.00
CA LEU A 221 28.02 12.34 -18.41
C LEU A 221 28.61 11.26 -19.33
N GLU A 222 29.83 10.78 -19.06
CA GLU A 222 30.46 9.68 -19.81
C GLU A 222 29.68 8.35 -19.71
N LYS A 223 29.02 8.07 -18.56
CA LYS A 223 28.09 6.93 -18.45
C LYS A 223 26.85 7.14 -19.33
N PHE A 224 26.32 8.37 -19.37
CA PHE A 224 25.19 8.74 -20.22
C PHE A 224 25.53 8.76 -21.71
N GLU A 225 26.75 9.14 -22.12
CA GLU A 225 27.21 9.06 -23.52
C GLU A 225 27.04 7.64 -24.08
N ARG A 226 27.49 6.62 -23.34
CA ARG A 226 27.33 5.20 -23.69
C ARG A 226 25.86 4.77 -23.73
N VAL A 227 25.04 5.21 -22.77
CA VAL A 227 23.58 4.93 -22.74
C VAL A 227 22.90 5.52 -23.97
N PHE A 228 23.15 6.79 -24.28
CA PHE A 228 22.56 7.46 -25.43
C PHE A 228 23.09 6.93 -26.76
N GLU A 229 24.37 6.53 -26.87
CA GLU A 229 24.90 5.85 -28.07
C GLU A 229 24.16 4.54 -28.33
N ILE A 230 23.98 3.72 -27.30
CA ILE A 230 23.25 2.45 -27.38
C ILE A 230 21.80 2.68 -27.81
N VAL A 231 21.12 3.67 -27.23
CA VAL A 231 19.72 4.00 -27.56
C VAL A 231 19.59 4.62 -28.97
N GLN A 232 20.41 5.61 -29.31
CA GLN A 232 20.34 6.39 -30.57
C GLN A 232 20.76 5.58 -31.79
N SER A 233 21.80 4.75 -31.66
CA SER A 233 22.17 3.77 -32.69
C SER A 233 21.11 2.71 -32.94
N ARG A 234 19.97 2.74 -32.23
CA ARG A 234 18.92 1.70 -32.28
C ARG A 234 19.47 0.36 -31.82
N THR A 235 20.45 0.41 -30.91
CA THR A 235 21.33 -0.68 -30.49
C THR A 235 22.14 -1.33 -31.64
N ASN A 236 22.43 -0.58 -32.72
CA ASN A 236 23.43 -1.02 -33.72
C ASN A 236 24.86 -0.83 -33.24
N ALA A 237 25.16 0.18 -32.39
CA ALA A 237 26.50 0.44 -31.87
C ALA A 237 27.11 -0.77 -31.16
N ILE A 238 26.25 -1.67 -30.71
CA ILE A 238 26.62 -2.78 -29.87
C ILE A 238 27.07 -4.03 -30.67
N ALA A 239 28.29 -4.50 -30.34
CA ALA A 239 29.05 -5.62 -30.92
C ALA A 239 28.84 -7.00 -30.27
N VAL A 240 28.43 -8.00 -31.07
CA VAL A 240 28.37 -9.41 -30.64
C VAL A 240 29.67 -10.14 -31.01
N SER A 241 30.27 -10.84 -30.06
CA SER A 241 31.57 -11.51 -30.23
C SER A 241 31.48 -12.81 -31.05
N GLU A 242 32.21 -12.84 -32.17
CA GLU A 242 32.37 -14.05 -32.97
C GLU A 242 33.09 -15.15 -32.16
N GLY A 243 32.55 -16.37 -32.17
CA GLY A 243 33.12 -17.53 -31.48
C GLY A 243 32.35 -17.96 -30.23
N LEU A 244 31.79 -17.02 -29.45
CA LEU A 244 30.77 -17.34 -28.43
C LEU A 244 29.38 -17.49 -29.05
N TRP A 245 29.11 -16.74 -30.11
CA TRP A 245 27.80 -16.67 -30.77
C TRP A 245 27.85 -17.21 -32.20
N LYS A 246 26.71 -17.73 -32.69
CA LYS A 246 26.53 -18.04 -34.10
C LYS A 246 26.51 -16.73 -34.91
N PRO A 247 27.21 -16.63 -36.05
CA PRO A 247 27.12 -15.46 -36.92
C PRO A 247 25.68 -15.22 -37.41
N GLY A 248 25.30 -13.94 -37.53
CA GLY A 248 24.01 -13.52 -38.06
C GLY A 248 23.00 -13.10 -37.00
N VAL A 249 23.28 -12.00 -36.29
CA VAL A 249 22.33 -11.38 -35.36
C VAL A 249 21.15 -10.80 -36.16
N LYS A 250 19.92 -11.18 -35.80
CA LYS A 250 18.71 -10.63 -36.41
C LYS A 250 18.29 -9.35 -35.70
N ARG A 251 18.61 -8.18 -36.27
CA ARG A 251 18.29 -6.84 -35.75
C ARG A 251 16.97 -6.35 -36.37
N ILE A 252 16.04 -5.79 -35.57
CA ILE A 252 14.67 -5.50 -36.05
C ILE A 252 14.18 -4.10 -35.63
N GLN A 253 14.07 -3.22 -36.63
CA GLN A 253 13.72 -1.82 -36.50
C GLN A 253 12.27 -1.56 -36.98
N TRP A 254 11.31 -1.80 -36.09
CA TRP A 254 9.90 -1.44 -36.25
C TRP A 254 9.60 0.05 -36.07
N ASN A 255 8.82 0.64 -36.97
CA ASN A 255 8.32 2.02 -36.88
C ASN A 255 9.50 2.97 -36.68
N ALA A 256 10.44 2.96 -37.64
CA ALA A 256 11.78 3.52 -37.48
C ALA A 256 12.24 4.39 -38.66
N ASP A 257 11.32 5.14 -39.24
CA ASP A 257 11.58 6.10 -40.32
C ASP A 257 12.36 7.35 -39.88
N LYS A 258 12.40 7.70 -38.59
CA LYS A 258 13.10 8.90 -38.09
C LYS A 258 14.05 8.62 -36.93
N ALA A 259 14.85 9.60 -36.56
CA ALA A 259 15.75 9.51 -35.41
C ALA A 259 14.95 9.55 -34.09
N LEU A 260 15.52 8.99 -33.01
CA LEU A 260 15.00 9.24 -31.68
C LEU A 260 15.30 10.70 -31.30
N PRO A 261 14.32 11.47 -30.80
CA PRO A 261 14.55 12.88 -30.48
C PRO A 261 15.55 13.02 -29.33
N LEU A 262 16.80 13.36 -29.67
CA LEU A 262 17.60 14.21 -28.80
C LEU A 262 16.98 15.61 -28.89
N GLY A 263 16.74 16.25 -27.75
CA GLY A 263 16.37 17.65 -27.73
C GLY A 263 17.43 18.50 -28.44
N PRO A 264 17.08 19.66 -29.04
CA PRO A 264 18.06 20.52 -29.69
C PRO A 264 19.17 20.99 -28.73
N ASN A 265 18.92 20.91 -27.42
CA ASN A 265 19.75 21.46 -26.36
C ASN A 265 20.46 20.39 -25.48
N VAL A 266 20.87 19.25 -26.07
CA VAL A 266 21.82 18.27 -25.44
C VAL A 266 23.30 18.38 -25.89
N PRO A 267 23.91 19.57 -26.16
CA PRO A 267 25.22 19.68 -26.84
C PRO A 267 26.45 19.29 -25.99
N ILE A 268 26.24 18.65 -24.83
CA ILE A 268 27.30 18.27 -23.88
C ILE A 268 27.70 16.79 -24.04
N ILE A 269 26.79 15.95 -24.54
CA ILE A 269 26.95 14.50 -24.68
C ILE A 269 27.24 14.19 -26.16
N LYS A 270 28.43 13.66 -26.48
CA LYS A 270 28.87 13.41 -27.85
C LYS A 270 28.43 12.03 -28.35
N VAL A 271 27.15 11.94 -28.73
CA VAL A 271 26.57 10.74 -29.34
C VAL A 271 26.79 10.72 -30.85
N ASP A 272 27.31 9.62 -31.41
CA ASP A 272 27.13 9.33 -32.84
C ASP A 272 25.92 8.39 -33.03
N PRO A 273 24.79 8.88 -33.57
CA PRO A 273 23.62 8.04 -33.85
C PRO A 273 23.85 7.01 -34.97
N ASN A 274 24.98 7.10 -35.69
CA ASN A 274 25.39 6.14 -36.72
C ASN A 274 26.37 5.08 -36.20
N SER A 275 26.77 5.15 -34.92
CA SER A 275 27.65 4.17 -34.29
C SER A 275 27.10 2.75 -34.52
N SER A 276 27.96 1.85 -35.00
CA SER A 276 27.53 0.56 -35.54
C SER A 276 28.62 -0.49 -35.42
N SER A 277 28.26 -1.60 -34.77
CA SER A 277 29.03 -2.84 -34.70
C SER A 277 28.24 -4.01 -35.30
N VAL A 278 27.40 -3.71 -36.30
CA VAL A 278 26.63 -4.69 -37.07
C VAL A 278 27.59 -5.57 -37.88
N GLY A 279 27.57 -6.88 -37.62
CA GLY A 279 28.48 -7.83 -38.27
C GLY A 279 28.18 -8.04 -39.76
N PRO A 280 29.14 -8.52 -40.58
CA PRO A 280 28.94 -8.75 -42.01
C PRO A 280 27.91 -9.84 -42.35
N ASN A 281 27.52 -10.64 -41.35
CA ASN A 281 26.48 -11.67 -41.46
C ASN A 281 25.14 -11.25 -40.82
N ASP A 282 25.09 -10.12 -40.11
CA ASP A 282 23.89 -9.65 -39.40
C ASP A 282 22.77 -9.24 -40.37
N VAL A 283 21.53 -9.42 -39.95
CA VAL A 283 20.34 -9.10 -40.74
C VAL A 283 19.58 -7.96 -40.09
N VAL A 284 19.59 -6.78 -40.70
CA VAL A 284 18.85 -5.60 -40.20
C VAL A 284 17.51 -5.45 -40.95
N GLU A 285 16.42 -5.88 -40.33
CA GLU A 285 15.05 -5.74 -40.87
C GLU A 285 14.40 -4.43 -40.40
N ASN A 286 14.03 -3.55 -41.33
CA ASN A 286 13.12 -2.43 -41.04
C ASN A 286 11.68 -2.88 -41.35
N LYS A 287 10.70 -2.61 -40.47
CA LYS A 287 9.26 -2.86 -40.74
C LYS A 287 8.37 -1.74 -40.21
N MET A 288 7.12 -1.69 -40.68
CA MET A 288 6.04 -0.88 -40.11
C MET A 288 4.96 -1.81 -39.56
N ASP A 289 4.60 -1.65 -38.29
CA ASP A 289 3.69 -2.50 -37.51
C ASP A 289 3.21 -1.70 -36.27
N ASP A 290 2.04 -1.07 -36.32
CA ASP A 290 1.51 -0.24 -35.21
C ASP A 290 1.13 -1.09 -33.99
N ASP A 291 0.57 -2.28 -34.23
CA ASP A 291 0.09 -3.22 -33.21
C ASP A 291 1.25 -3.88 -32.44
N VAL A 292 2.49 -3.57 -32.80
CA VAL A 292 3.72 -4.15 -32.22
C VAL A 292 4.06 -3.56 -30.85
N LEU A 293 3.81 -2.26 -30.61
CA LEU A 293 3.95 -1.61 -29.30
C LEU A 293 3.07 -0.34 -29.22
N THR A 294 1.77 -0.49 -29.46
CA THR A 294 0.76 0.52 -29.13
C THR A 294 0.20 0.29 -27.71
N ILE A 295 0.10 1.37 -26.93
CA ILE A 295 -0.71 1.43 -25.71
C ILE A 295 -1.91 2.37 -25.89
N GLN A 296 -2.99 2.09 -25.16
CA GLN A 296 -4.12 3.01 -24.98
C GLN A 296 -3.92 3.78 -23.67
N ALA A 297 -4.15 5.09 -23.68
CA ALA A 297 -3.79 5.99 -22.59
C ALA A 297 -4.86 7.06 -22.33
N ASP A 298 -4.69 7.79 -21.22
CA ASP A 298 -5.49 8.94 -20.81
C ASP A 298 -4.58 10.14 -20.45
N ALA A 299 -5.16 11.26 -20.02
CA ALA A 299 -4.42 12.44 -19.59
C ALA A 299 -3.68 12.27 -18.24
N GLN A 300 -3.97 11.24 -17.45
CA GLN A 300 -3.17 10.90 -16.27
C GLN A 300 -1.91 10.11 -16.65
N TRP A 301 -1.96 9.25 -17.66
CA TRP A 301 -0.81 8.52 -18.18
C TRP A 301 0.29 9.47 -18.66
N VAL A 302 -0.08 10.52 -19.41
CA VAL A 302 0.86 11.57 -19.87
C VAL A 302 1.51 12.30 -18.67
N LYS A 303 0.73 12.63 -17.64
CA LYS A 303 1.24 13.25 -16.40
C LYS A 303 2.15 12.30 -15.61
N GLY A 304 1.83 11.01 -15.62
CA GLY A 304 2.56 9.95 -14.92
C GLY A 304 3.93 9.65 -15.52
N ILE A 305 4.00 9.42 -16.84
CA ILE A 305 5.27 9.23 -17.54
C ILE A 305 6.12 10.52 -17.49
N GLY A 306 5.47 11.69 -17.53
CA GLY A 306 6.12 12.98 -17.32
C GLY A 306 6.78 13.10 -15.95
N LYS A 307 6.07 12.74 -14.85
CA LYS A 307 6.66 12.67 -13.51
C LYS A 307 7.90 11.75 -13.49
N GLN A 308 7.85 10.58 -14.12
CA GLN A 308 8.95 9.62 -14.10
C GLN A 308 10.22 10.13 -14.77
N ILE A 309 10.11 10.73 -15.96
CA ILE A 309 11.25 11.31 -16.69
C ILE A 309 11.94 12.38 -15.84
N LEU A 310 11.14 13.23 -15.16
CA LEU A 310 11.63 14.30 -14.30
C LEU A 310 12.22 13.80 -12.97
N SER A 311 11.55 12.86 -12.30
CA SER A 311 12.03 12.25 -11.04
C SER A 311 13.37 11.53 -11.23
N PHE A 312 13.47 10.69 -12.27
CA PHE A 312 14.72 9.99 -12.60
C PHE A 312 15.88 10.97 -12.77
N GLY A 313 15.65 12.11 -13.43
CA GLY A 313 16.67 13.14 -13.60
C GLY A 313 17.00 13.90 -12.31
N TYR A 314 16.00 14.18 -11.47
CA TYR A 314 16.22 14.86 -10.19
C TYR A 314 17.03 14.00 -9.21
N GLU A 315 16.73 12.71 -9.12
CA GLU A 315 17.49 11.72 -8.33
C GLU A 315 18.94 11.62 -8.85
N THR A 316 19.09 11.45 -10.17
CA THR A 316 20.40 11.44 -10.87
C THR A 316 21.24 12.69 -10.57
N PHE A 317 20.60 13.86 -10.44
CA PHE A 317 21.28 15.12 -10.12
C PHE A 317 21.71 15.21 -8.65
N LEU A 318 20.87 14.77 -7.70
CA LEU A 318 21.17 14.82 -6.27
C LEU A 318 22.31 13.88 -5.88
N ASP A 319 22.31 12.64 -6.38
CA ASP A 319 23.40 11.66 -6.14
C ASP A 319 24.78 12.20 -6.59
N CYS A 320 24.79 13.15 -7.52
CA CYS A 320 25.98 13.77 -8.07
C CYS A 320 26.48 15.02 -7.32
N GLN A 321 25.74 15.54 -6.33
CA GLN A 321 26.00 16.84 -5.66
C GLN A 321 25.93 16.72 -4.11
N PRO A 322 26.72 15.84 -3.45
CA PRO A 322 26.60 15.58 -2.01
C PRO A 322 26.93 16.78 -1.10
N ASP A 323 27.63 17.80 -1.60
CA ASP A 323 27.95 19.03 -0.86
C ASP A 323 26.83 20.08 -0.89
N PHE A 324 25.76 19.89 -1.68
CA PHE A 324 24.56 20.72 -1.62
C PHE A 324 23.72 20.32 -0.40
N GLY A 325 24.05 20.91 0.75
CA GLY A 325 23.30 20.71 1.99
C GLY A 325 21.80 21.00 1.82
N HIS A 326 20.95 20.20 2.46
CA HIS A 326 19.48 20.21 2.34
C HIS A 326 18.76 21.53 2.73
N GLU A 327 19.49 22.60 3.06
CA GLU A 327 18.93 23.87 3.52
C GLU A 327 19.01 24.96 2.44
N SER A 328 17.93 25.73 2.30
CA SER A 328 17.86 27.00 1.55
C SER A 328 17.91 26.98 0.01
N LEU A 329 17.09 26.16 -0.66
CA LEU A 329 16.36 26.64 -1.86
C LEU A 329 15.01 25.95 -2.17
N VAL A 330 14.52 25.05 -1.30
CA VAL A 330 13.18 24.47 -1.43
C VAL A 330 12.11 25.51 -1.10
N THR A 331 11.60 26.18 -2.13
CA THR A 331 10.23 26.71 -2.10
C THR A 331 9.30 25.50 -2.27
N PRO A 332 8.31 25.26 -1.38
CA PRO A 332 7.69 23.93 -1.26
C PRO A 332 6.77 23.58 -2.44
N MET A 333 7.34 22.97 -3.47
CA MET A 333 6.62 22.04 -4.34
C MET A 333 6.36 20.77 -3.52
N ALA A 334 5.12 20.28 -3.55
CA ALA A 334 4.64 19.29 -2.58
C ALA A 334 5.40 17.96 -2.67
N GLN A 335 5.70 17.38 -1.50
CA GLN A 335 6.22 16.01 -1.39
C GLN A 335 5.29 15.06 -2.15
N GLY A 336 5.86 14.28 -3.08
CA GLY A 336 5.11 13.25 -3.78
C GLY A 336 5.03 11.99 -2.94
N ASP A 337 4.17 11.98 -1.90
CA ASP A 337 4.28 11.00 -0.81
C ASP A 337 4.35 9.54 -1.28
N THR A 338 5.56 9.00 -1.25
CA THR A 338 5.90 7.59 -1.08
C THR A 338 5.44 7.14 0.29
N ILE A 339 4.74 6.01 0.33
CA ILE A 339 4.18 5.48 1.57
C ILE A 339 5.09 4.35 2.01
N ASP A 340 6.13 4.70 2.76
CA ASP A 340 6.83 3.75 3.62
C ASP A 340 5.78 3.11 4.56
N PHE A 341 5.45 1.85 4.29
CA PHE A 341 4.39 1.10 4.95
C PHE A 341 4.88 -0.26 5.44
N GLU A 342 5.04 -0.39 6.75
CA GLU A 342 5.31 -1.68 7.39
C GLU A 342 4.11 -2.13 8.24
N LEU A 343 3.78 -3.43 8.20
CA LEU A 343 2.77 -4.03 9.08
C LEU A 343 3.16 -3.91 10.57
N TYR A 344 4.47 -3.97 10.86
CA TYR A 344 5.02 -3.79 12.21
C TYR A 344 6.42 -3.16 12.12
N ARG A 345 6.54 -1.88 12.47
CA ARG A 345 7.82 -1.14 12.59
C ARG A 345 8.67 -1.51 13.82
N TYR A 346 8.27 -2.56 14.51
CA TYR A 346 8.91 -3.10 15.72
C TYR A 346 8.64 -4.60 15.78
N THR A 347 9.38 -5.33 16.63
CA THR A 347 9.13 -6.76 16.84
C THR A 347 8.14 -6.95 17.99
N PRO A 348 6.90 -7.47 17.78
CA PRO A 348 5.89 -7.51 18.84
C PRO A 348 6.33 -8.33 20.06
N SER A 349 6.23 -7.77 21.27
CA SER A 349 6.70 -8.42 22.48
C SER A 349 5.77 -9.56 22.93
N VAL A 350 6.24 -10.81 22.79
CA VAL A 350 5.55 -12.01 23.27
C VAL A 350 5.22 -11.92 24.75
N ALA A 351 6.15 -11.43 25.57
CA ALA A 351 5.96 -11.34 27.02
C ALA A 351 4.84 -10.34 27.40
N ALA A 352 4.80 -9.17 26.74
CA ALA A 352 3.76 -8.19 26.98
C ALA A 352 2.40 -8.64 26.43
N ALA A 353 2.37 -9.24 25.23
CA ALA A 353 1.14 -9.79 24.67
C ALA A 353 0.58 -10.93 25.54
N ALA A 354 1.42 -11.84 26.03
CA ALA A 354 1.01 -12.93 26.92
C ALA A 354 0.46 -12.42 28.26
N LEU A 355 1.08 -11.38 28.86
CA LEU A 355 0.54 -10.72 30.04
C LEU A 355 -0.88 -10.20 29.80
N PHE A 356 -1.12 -9.50 28.68
CA PHE A 356 -2.45 -9.00 28.36
C PHE A 356 -3.45 -10.12 28.02
N VAL A 357 -3.05 -11.22 27.36
CA VAL A 357 -3.91 -12.42 27.20
C VAL A 357 -4.39 -12.93 28.55
N VAL A 358 -3.51 -13.08 29.55
CA VAL A 358 -3.88 -13.52 30.91
C VAL A 358 -4.83 -12.51 31.58
N LEU A 359 -4.49 -11.22 31.55
CA LEU A 359 -5.30 -10.17 32.18
C LEU A 359 -6.71 -10.05 31.56
N PHE A 360 -6.81 -10.08 30.22
CA PHE A 360 -8.09 -10.07 29.52
C PHE A 360 -8.88 -11.37 29.74
N THR A 361 -8.21 -12.53 29.83
CA THR A 361 -8.87 -13.81 30.16
C THR A 361 -9.48 -13.78 31.56
N LEU A 362 -8.72 -13.39 32.58
CA LEU A 362 -9.19 -13.34 33.97
C LEU A 362 -10.38 -12.36 34.15
N THR A 363 -10.28 -11.14 33.58
CA THR A 363 -11.34 -10.14 33.72
C THR A 363 -12.60 -10.52 32.91
N THR A 364 -12.45 -11.19 31.75
CA THR A 364 -13.58 -11.70 30.94
C THR A 364 -14.27 -12.88 31.60
N LEU A 365 -13.53 -13.85 32.15
CA LEU A 365 -14.10 -14.97 32.91
C LEU A 365 -14.89 -14.49 34.13
N TYR A 366 -14.41 -13.45 34.82
CA TYR A 366 -15.16 -12.86 35.92
C TYR A 366 -16.42 -12.11 35.45
N HIS A 367 -16.40 -11.43 34.30
CA HIS A 367 -17.62 -10.87 33.67
C HIS A 367 -18.62 -11.96 33.27
N VAL A 368 -18.17 -13.08 32.69
CA VAL A 368 -19.02 -14.26 32.39
C VAL A 368 -19.66 -14.80 33.67
N TYR A 369 -18.88 -14.98 34.73
CA TYR A 369 -19.38 -15.40 36.05
C TYR A 369 -20.44 -14.45 36.62
N GLN A 370 -20.20 -13.13 36.55
CA GLN A 370 -21.17 -12.13 37.00
C GLN A 370 -22.45 -12.15 36.15
N ALA A 371 -22.33 -12.28 34.82
CA ALA A 371 -23.46 -12.32 33.91
C ALA A 371 -24.34 -13.56 34.10
N ILE A 372 -23.74 -14.74 34.30
CA ILE A 372 -24.46 -15.99 34.60
C ILE A 372 -25.11 -15.89 35.99
N ARG A 373 -24.32 -15.61 37.05
CA ARG A 373 -24.81 -15.59 38.45
C ARG A 373 -25.92 -14.57 38.68
N ARG A 374 -25.97 -13.50 37.89
CA ARG A 374 -26.94 -12.40 38.03
C ARG A 374 -27.88 -12.21 36.83
N ARG A 375 -27.87 -13.16 35.89
CA ARG A 375 -28.73 -13.23 34.68
C ARG A 375 -28.73 -11.96 33.80
N THR A 376 -27.62 -11.24 33.71
CA THR A 376 -27.53 -9.98 32.93
C THR A 376 -27.17 -10.23 31.46
N ILE A 377 -28.09 -10.85 30.71
CA ILE A 377 -27.93 -11.17 29.28
C ILE A 377 -27.60 -9.93 28.43
N TYR A 378 -28.03 -8.74 28.83
CA TYR A 378 -27.69 -7.48 28.15
C TYR A 378 -26.19 -7.09 28.21
N PHE A 379 -25.36 -7.83 28.95
CA PHE A 379 -23.93 -7.59 29.08
C PHE A 379 -23.08 -8.51 28.18
N THR A 380 -23.72 -9.28 27.29
CA THR A 380 -23.04 -10.19 26.34
C THR A 380 -22.10 -9.46 25.38
N ALA A 381 -22.46 -8.28 24.88
CA ALA A 381 -21.58 -7.48 24.03
C ALA A 381 -20.24 -7.16 24.72
N PHE A 382 -20.27 -6.81 26.01
CA PHE A 382 -19.06 -6.56 26.80
C PHE A 382 -18.16 -7.81 26.92
N ILE A 383 -18.77 -8.99 27.06
CA ILE A 383 -18.06 -10.27 27.08
C ILE A 383 -17.44 -10.58 25.72
N ILE A 384 -18.16 -10.32 24.62
CA ILE A 384 -17.63 -10.51 23.25
C ILE A 384 -16.45 -9.57 22.99
N GLY A 385 -16.51 -8.32 23.45
CA GLY A 385 -15.36 -7.40 23.39
C GLY A 385 -14.15 -7.92 24.17
N GLY A 386 -14.36 -8.55 25.33
CA GLY A 386 -13.31 -9.24 26.08
C GLY A 386 -12.68 -10.40 25.31
N ILE A 387 -13.50 -11.23 24.66
CA ILE A 387 -13.04 -12.34 23.80
C ILE A 387 -12.25 -11.80 22.59
N PHE A 388 -12.67 -10.69 21.99
CA PHE A 388 -11.96 -10.04 20.89
C PHE A 388 -10.57 -9.56 21.31
N GLN A 389 -10.43 -8.96 22.50
CA GLN A 389 -9.10 -8.64 23.04
C GLN A 389 -8.24 -9.91 23.21
N ILE A 390 -8.77 -10.97 23.82
CA ILE A 390 -8.03 -12.23 24.04
C ILE A 390 -7.51 -12.79 22.71
N ILE A 391 -8.36 -12.93 21.69
CA ILE A 391 -7.96 -13.45 20.38
C ILE A 391 -6.97 -12.49 19.69
N GLY A 392 -7.19 -11.17 19.78
CA GLY A 392 -6.28 -10.16 19.23
C GLY A 392 -4.87 -10.25 19.79
N TYR A 393 -4.70 -10.38 21.11
CA TYR A 393 -3.37 -10.56 21.72
C TYR A 393 -2.78 -11.96 21.50
N ILE A 394 -3.59 -13.01 21.27
CA ILE A 394 -3.08 -14.31 20.79
C ILE A 394 -2.51 -14.17 19.35
N CYS A 395 -3.21 -13.50 18.44
CA CYS A 395 -2.69 -13.18 17.11
C CYS A 395 -1.42 -12.33 17.19
N ARG A 396 -1.31 -11.41 18.16
CA ARG A 396 -0.08 -10.64 18.42
C ARG A 396 1.12 -11.48 18.86
N ILE A 397 0.90 -12.55 19.64
CA ILE A 397 1.96 -13.51 19.98
C ILE A 397 2.45 -14.23 18.71
N ILE A 398 1.54 -14.65 17.84
CA ILE A 398 1.87 -15.29 16.55
C ILE A 398 2.60 -14.31 15.62
N ALA A 399 2.22 -13.04 15.62
CA ALA A 399 2.86 -11.99 14.82
C ALA A 399 4.35 -11.76 15.15
N HIS A 400 4.82 -12.14 16.35
CA HIS A 400 6.25 -12.08 16.67
C HIS A 400 7.10 -12.90 15.70
N SER A 401 6.65 -14.11 15.35
CA SER A 401 7.31 -14.99 14.37
C SER A 401 6.80 -14.82 12.94
N GLN A 402 5.65 -14.16 12.74
CA GLN A 402 5.00 -14.00 11.43
C GLN A 402 4.69 -12.53 11.09
N LYS A 403 5.67 -11.63 11.24
CA LYS A 403 5.48 -10.16 11.09
C LYS A 403 4.91 -9.75 9.72
N ALA A 404 5.30 -10.44 8.64
CA ALA A 404 4.81 -10.19 7.27
C ALA A 404 3.43 -10.81 6.98
N SER A 405 2.81 -11.53 7.93
CA SER A 405 1.55 -12.23 7.73
C SER A 405 0.36 -11.26 7.82
N ILE A 406 -0.03 -10.72 6.66
CA ILE A 406 -1.21 -9.84 6.50
C ILE A 406 -2.44 -10.41 7.22
N PRO A 407 -2.83 -11.70 7.11
CA PRO A 407 -3.99 -12.23 7.82
C PRO A 407 -3.88 -12.13 9.36
N VAL A 408 -2.69 -12.38 9.92
CA VAL A 408 -2.44 -12.29 11.37
C VAL A 408 -2.51 -10.84 11.84
N TYR A 409 -1.89 -9.91 11.09
CA TYR A 409 -1.99 -8.47 11.36
C TYR A 409 -3.45 -7.98 11.28
N SER A 410 -4.17 -8.32 10.20
CA SER A 410 -5.56 -7.91 10.01
C SER A 410 -6.46 -8.44 11.13
N ILE A 411 -6.37 -9.73 11.50
CA ILE A 411 -7.19 -10.29 12.59
C ILE A 411 -6.86 -9.63 13.93
N GLN A 412 -5.57 -9.45 14.25
CA GLN A 412 -5.13 -8.73 15.46
C GLN A 412 -5.77 -7.32 15.51
N THR A 413 -5.49 -6.51 14.48
CA THR A 413 -5.81 -5.09 14.45
C THR A 413 -7.32 -4.87 14.42
N ILE A 414 -8.06 -5.66 13.63
CA ILE A 414 -9.53 -5.62 13.59
C ILE A 414 -10.11 -5.95 14.98
N LEU A 415 -9.78 -7.09 15.59
CA LEU A 415 -10.42 -7.49 16.85
C LEU A 415 -10.12 -6.54 18.03
N ILE A 416 -8.89 -6.02 18.11
CA ILE A 416 -8.51 -5.00 19.11
C ILE A 416 -9.26 -3.68 18.85
N LEU A 417 -9.53 -3.33 17.58
CA LEU A 417 -10.27 -2.12 17.21
C LEU A 417 -11.77 -2.22 17.53
N LEU A 418 -12.43 -3.37 17.29
CA LEU A 418 -13.87 -3.60 17.57
C LEU A 418 -14.24 -3.70 19.05
N ALA A 419 -13.33 -4.11 19.93
CA ALA A 419 -13.69 -4.39 21.32
C ALA A 419 -14.29 -3.17 22.06
N PRO A 420 -13.79 -1.92 21.91
CA PRO A 420 -14.36 -0.78 22.64
C PRO A 420 -15.74 -0.30 22.16
N PRO A 421 -16.10 -0.32 20.86
CA PRO A 421 -17.51 -0.24 20.42
C PRO A 421 -18.45 -1.24 21.12
N LEU A 422 -18.02 -2.48 21.39
CA LEU A 422 -18.82 -3.47 22.12
C LEU A 422 -18.93 -3.16 23.62
N TYR A 423 -17.89 -2.56 24.21
CA TYR A 423 -17.95 -2.00 25.56
C TYR A 423 -18.91 -0.79 25.62
N ALA A 424 -18.83 0.10 24.63
CA ALA A 424 -19.66 1.28 24.48
C ALA A 424 -21.16 0.93 24.38
N ALA A 425 -21.51 0.01 23.47
CA ALA A 425 -22.87 -0.54 23.35
C ALA A 425 -23.45 -1.02 24.69
N SER A 426 -22.62 -1.67 25.50
CA SER A 426 -23.00 -2.16 26.83
C SER A 426 -23.17 -1.03 27.86
N ILE A 427 -22.29 -0.03 27.85
CA ILE A 427 -22.37 1.20 28.65
C ILE A 427 -23.66 1.97 28.33
N TYR A 428 -24.04 2.09 27.05
CA TYR A 428 -25.30 2.73 26.65
C TYR A 428 -26.53 1.98 27.16
N MET A 429 -26.55 0.65 27.03
CA MET A 429 -27.64 -0.20 27.54
C MET A 429 -27.78 -0.10 29.05
N VAL A 430 -26.67 0.04 29.78
CA VAL A 430 -26.67 0.24 31.23
C VAL A 430 -27.25 1.60 31.61
N LEU A 431 -26.83 2.69 30.96
CA LEU A 431 -27.38 4.02 31.24
C LEU A 431 -28.90 4.05 30.94
N GLY A 432 -29.33 3.50 29.81
CA GLY A 432 -30.75 3.40 29.46
C GLY A 432 -31.57 2.64 30.51
N ARG A 433 -31.05 1.49 31.00
CA ARG A 433 -31.67 0.74 32.10
C ARG A 433 -31.66 1.50 33.42
N LEU A 434 -30.64 2.31 33.71
CA LEU A 434 -30.54 3.12 34.92
C LEU A 434 -31.54 4.28 34.93
N ILE A 435 -31.72 4.96 33.80
CA ILE A 435 -32.71 6.03 33.63
C ILE A 435 -34.13 5.51 33.92
N VAL A 436 -34.49 4.35 33.34
CA VAL A 436 -35.78 3.69 33.56
C VAL A 436 -35.93 3.20 35.00
N TYR A 437 -34.87 2.63 35.59
CA TYR A 437 -34.88 2.24 36.99
C TYR A 437 -35.20 3.44 37.90
N LEU A 438 -34.63 4.62 37.64
CA LEU A 438 -34.86 5.83 38.44
C LEU A 438 -36.17 6.57 38.12
N ARG A 439 -36.99 6.08 37.17
CA ARG A 439 -38.18 6.75 36.61
C ARG A 439 -37.87 8.21 36.21
N ALA A 440 -36.76 8.37 35.50
CA ALA A 440 -36.09 9.64 35.21
C ALA A 440 -35.99 9.95 33.70
N GLU A 441 -36.80 9.29 32.88
CA GLU A 441 -36.81 9.38 31.41
C GLU A 441 -36.88 10.82 30.91
N LYS A 442 -37.72 11.65 31.56
CA LYS A 442 -37.91 13.09 31.28
C LYS A 442 -36.65 13.96 31.44
N PHE A 443 -35.59 13.46 32.08
CA PHE A 443 -34.33 14.19 32.25
C PHE A 443 -33.25 13.80 31.24
N SER A 444 -33.42 12.68 30.53
CA SER A 444 -32.48 12.26 29.48
C SER A 444 -32.49 13.25 28.30
N LEU A 445 -31.34 13.45 27.66
CA LEU A 445 -31.27 14.24 26.42
C LEU A 445 -31.78 13.43 25.21
N VAL A 446 -31.49 12.13 25.20
CA VAL A 446 -31.94 11.17 24.18
C VAL A 446 -32.97 10.23 24.80
N SER A 447 -34.10 10.00 24.15
CA SER A 447 -35.14 9.09 24.65
C SER A 447 -34.61 7.66 24.77
N VAL A 448 -34.96 6.93 25.83
CA VAL A 448 -34.31 5.66 26.17
C VAL A 448 -34.48 4.58 25.09
N SER A 449 -35.60 4.60 24.37
CA SER A 449 -35.88 3.71 23.23
C SER A 449 -35.00 3.98 21.98
N TRP A 450 -34.44 5.19 21.88
CA TRP A 450 -33.49 5.58 20.84
C TRP A 450 -32.03 5.57 21.31
N MET A 451 -31.76 5.76 22.60
CA MET A 451 -30.40 5.77 23.19
C MET A 451 -29.49 4.67 22.61
N THR A 452 -29.86 3.40 22.80
CA THR A 452 -29.06 2.28 22.30
C THR A 452 -29.01 2.25 20.77
N LYS A 453 -30.09 2.64 20.08
CA LYS A 453 -30.15 2.62 18.60
C LYS A 453 -29.22 3.66 17.98
N VAL A 454 -29.29 4.92 18.41
CA VAL A 454 -28.49 6.02 17.86
C VAL A 454 -27.01 5.75 18.04
N PHE A 455 -26.57 5.46 19.26
CA PHE A 455 -25.15 5.33 19.55
C PHE A 455 -24.55 4.03 18.98
N VAL A 456 -25.26 2.89 19.03
CA VAL A 456 -24.75 1.65 18.40
C VAL A 456 -24.76 1.75 16.87
N THR A 457 -25.74 2.41 16.24
CA THR A 457 -25.67 2.65 14.79
C THR A 457 -24.51 3.58 14.42
N GLY A 458 -24.23 4.61 15.23
CA GLY A 458 -23.04 5.47 15.06
C GLY A 458 -21.74 4.68 15.14
N ASP A 459 -21.59 3.82 16.16
CA ASP A 459 -20.43 2.94 16.34
C ASP A 459 -20.30 1.90 15.20
N VAL A 460 -21.41 1.36 14.69
CA VAL A 460 -21.42 0.41 13.56
C VAL A 460 -21.04 1.09 12.24
N ILE A 461 -21.52 2.33 11.99
CA ILE A 461 -21.11 3.13 10.82
C ILE A 461 -19.62 3.47 10.91
N ALA A 462 -19.16 3.95 12.07
CA ALA A 462 -17.76 4.26 12.31
C ALA A 462 -16.85 3.03 12.15
N PHE A 463 -17.29 1.86 12.62
CA PHE A 463 -16.59 0.60 12.40
C PHE A 463 -16.58 0.19 10.92
N ALA A 464 -17.72 0.28 10.22
CA ALA A 464 -17.80 -0.04 8.79
C ALA A 464 -16.87 0.84 7.96
N MET A 465 -16.73 2.13 8.32
CA MET A 465 -15.72 3.02 7.75
C MET A 465 -14.30 2.53 8.07
N GLN A 466 -13.95 2.25 9.32
CA GLN A 466 -12.61 1.74 9.69
C GLN A 466 -12.26 0.42 9.00
N ALA A 467 -13.22 -0.51 8.85
CA ALA A 467 -13.03 -1.78 8.16
C ALA A 467 -12.88 -1.60 6.64
N ALA A 468 -13.72 -0.77 6.01
CA ALA A 468 -13.60 -0.45 4.59
C ALA A 468 -12.28 0.28 4.31
N GLY A 469 -11.92 1.26 5.15
CA GLY A 469 -10.66 2.00 5.05
C GLY A 469 -9.44 1.08 5.17
N GLY A 470 -9.43 0.16 6.15
CA GLY A 470 -8.41 -0.88 6.26
C GLY A 470 -8.32 -1.81 5.06
N GLY A 471 -9.47 -2.24 4.51
CA GLY A 471 -9.53 -3.08 3.31
C GLY A 471 -9.05 -2.36 2.04
N ILE A 472 -9.34 -1.07 1.91
CA ILE A 472 -8.88 -0.23 0.79
C ILE A 472 -7.38 0.08 0.95
N MET A 473 -6.86 0.32 2.16
CA MET A 473 -5.40 0.42 2.40
C MET A 473 -4.67 -0.86 2.00
N ALA A 474 -5.26 -2.04 2.23
CA ALA A 474 -4.73 -3.31 1.78
C ALA A 474 -4.87 -3.59 0.27
N SER A 475 -5.46 -2.69 -0.52
CA SER A 475 -5.71 -2.90 -1.96
C SER A 475 -4.53 -2.58 -2.89
N GLY A 476 -3.36 -2.23 -2.34
CA GLY A 476 -2.11 -2.12 -3.10
C GLY A 476 -2.09 -1.00 -4.16
N THR A 477 -2.61 0.20 -3.86
CA THR A 477 -2.21 1.41 -4.59
C THR A 477 -2.04 2.60 -3.65
N ILE A 478 -1.11 3.53 -3.93
CA ILE A 478 -0.93 4.79 -3.17
C ILE A 478 -2.25 5.58 -3.00
N ASN A 479 -3.06 5.66 -4.06
CA ASN A 479 -4.36 6.35 -4.01
C ASN A 479 -5.38 5.59 -3.16
N SER A 480 -5.42 4.26 -3.25
CA SER A 480 -6.22 3.42 -2.35
C SER A 480 -5.79 3.62 -0.91
N TYR A 481 -4.49 3.61 -0.60
CA TYR A 481 -4.00 3.84 0.75
C TYR A 481 -4.46 5.20 1.30
N LYS A 482 -4.17 6.30 0.60
CA LYS A 482 -4.54 7.67 1.05
C LYS A 482 -6.06 7.84 1.18
N LEU A 483 -6.86 7.14 0.35
CA LEU A 483 -8.31 7.10 0.49
C LEU A 483 -8.76 6.28 1.71
N GLY A 484 -8.21 5.08 1.90
CA GLY A 484 -8.54 4.17 2.98
C GLY A 484 -8.12 4.69 4.36
N GLU A 485 -6.97 5.36 4.44
CA GLU A 485 -6.49 6.08 5.62
C GLU A 485 -7.46 7.20 6.01
N ARG A 486 -7.83 8.07 5.05
CA ARG A 486 -8.83 9.13 5.26
C ARG A 486 -10.21 8.59 5.67
N ILE A 487 -10.66 7.45 5.10
CA ILE A 487 -11.90 6.79 5.51
C ILE A 487 -11.78 6.22 6.94
N THR A 488 -10.62 5.67 7.31
CA THR A 488 -10.36 5.12 8.66
C THR A 488 -10.34 6.22 9.71
N ILE A 489 -9.61 7.31 9.46
CA ILE A 489 -9.60 8.53 10.28
C ILE A 489 -11.02 9.12 10.38
N GLY A 490 -11.76 9.17 9.27
CA GLY A 490 -13.16 9.58 9.25
C GLY A 490 -14.04 8.73 10.17
N GLY A 491 -13.87 7.41 10.16
CA GLY A 491 -14.55 6.49 11.07
C GLY A 491 -14.21 6.75 12.54
N LEU A 492 -12.92 6.93 12.86
CA LEU A 492 -12.46 7.29 14.21
C LEU A 492 -13.03 8.63 14.69
N CYS A 493 -13.13 9.64 13.82
CA CYS A 493 -13.78 10.92 14.09
C CYS A 493 -15.28 10.76 14.37
N VAL A 494 -16.01 9.96 13.58
CA VAL A 494 -17.43 9.67 13.80
C VAL A 494 -17.64 8.96 15.15
N GLN A 495 -16.82 7.94 15.46
CA GLN A 495 -16.85 7.23 16.74
C GLN A 495 -16.62 8.19 17.92
N LEU A 496 -15.58 9.04 17.82
CA LEU A 496 -15.24 10.01 18.85
C LEU A 496 -16.37 11.02 19.08
N ALA A 497 -17.02 11.49 18.01
CA ALA A 497 -18.15 12.42 18.10
C ALA A 497 -19.38 11.79 18.77
N PHE A 498 -19.81 10.60 18.33
CA PHE A 498 -20.95 9.89 18.94
C PHE A 498 -20.67 9.52 20.41
N PHE A 499 -19.48 9.02 20.72
CA PHE A 499 -19.11 8.65 22.09
C PHE A 499 -19.01 9.87 23.00
N SER A 500 -18.47 10.99 22.52
CA SER A 500 -18.44 12.26 23.28
C SER A 500 -19.87 12.79 23.53
N PHE A 501 -20.76 12.70 22.55
CA PHE A 501 -22.17 13.07 22.71
C PHE A 501 -22.89 12.16 23.72
N PHE A 502 -22.53 10.87 23.82
CA PHE A 502 -23.01 10.00 24.88
C PHE A 502 -22.51 10.44 26.26
N VAL A 503 -21.22 10.76 26.42
CA VAL A 503 -20.66 11.23 27.69
C VAL A 503 -21.33 12.53 28.15
N ILE A 504 -21.57 13.48 27.23
CA ILE A 504 -22.32 14.71 27.48
C ILE A 504 -23.77 14.39 27.88
N THR A 505 -24.44 13.46 27.19
CA THR A 505 -25.80 13.00 27.55
C THR A 505 -25.85 12.41 28.96
N CYS A 506 -24.85 11.62 29.34
CA CYS A 506 -24.71 11.05 30.68
C CYS A 506 -24.47 12.13 31.75
N ALA A 507 -23.57 13.09 31.48
CA ALA A 507 -23.30 14.22 32.36
C ALA A 507 -24.53 15.13 32.56
N LEU A 508 -25.24 15.47 31.50
CA LEU A 508 -26.47 16.26 31.56
C LEU A 508 -27.59 15.53 32.30
N PHE A 509 -27.72 14.21 32.12
CA PHE A 509 -28.66 13.39 32.90
C PHE A 509 -28.32 13.44 34.40
N HIS A 510 -27.05 13.21 34.77
CA HIS A 510 -26.59 13.20 36.16
C HIS A 510 -26.74 14.58 36.84
N TYR A 511 -26.45 15.66 36.12
CA TYR A 511 -26.71 17.01 36.58
C TYR A 511 -28.21 17.25 36.81
N ARG A 512 -29.05 17.02 35.77
CA ARG A 512 -30.51 17.25 35.85
C ARG A 512 -31.18 16.47 36.97
N ILE A 513 -30.80 15.21 37.20
CA ILE A 513 -31.40 14.36 38.24
C ILE A 513 -30.91 14.71 39.66
N ARG A 514 -29.71 15.29 39.82
CA ARG A 514 -29.27 15.86 41.10
C ARG A 514 -29.95 17.20 41.38
N SER A 515 -30.11 18.07 40.38
CA SER A 515 -30.84 19.35 40.52
C SER A 515 -32.35 19.18 40.69
N ASN A 516 -32.94 18.12 40.14
CA ASN A 516 -34.37 17.81 40.25
C ASN A 516 -34.58 16.31 40.56
N PRO A 517 -34.44 15.87 41.83
CA PRO A 517 -34.61 14.47 42.21
C PRO A 517 -36.00 13.91 41.85
N THR A 518 -36.07 12.67 41.38
CA THR A 518 -37.35 11.98 41.18
C THR A 518 -37.95 11.52 42.51
N GLN A 519 -39.26 11.28 42.57
CA GLN A 519 -39.91 10.72 43.78
C GLN A 519 -39.29 9.38 44.20
N ARG A 520 -38.81 8.55 43.25
CA ARG A 520 -38.10 7.29 43.56
C ARG A 520 -36.74 7.56 44.23
N LEU A 521 -36.06 8.64 43.87
CA LEU A 521 -34.84 9.09 44.55
C LEU A 521 -35.14 9.62 45.96
N MET A 522 -36.18 10.45 46.12
CA MET A 522 -36.59 10.96 47.43
C MET A 522 -36.93 9.82 48.40
N GLY A 523 -37.67 8.81 47.93
CA GLY A 523 -38.00 7.60 48.70
C GLY A 523 -36.84 6.62 48.93
N LEU A 524 -35.68 6.81 48.27
CA LEU A 524 -34.44 6.11 48.62
C LEU A 524 -33.66 6.85 49.70
N SER A 525 -33.72 8.18 49.74
CA SER A 525 -33.00 9.02 50.72
C SER A 525 -33.65 9.06 52.12
N THR A 526 -34.94 8.72 52.24
CA THR A 526 -35.63 8.63 53.55
C THR A 526 -35.33 7.34 54.32
N GLY A 527 -34.60 6.39 53.73
CA GLY A 527 -34.38 5.04 54.26
C GLY A 527 -33.04 4.82 54.96
N ILE A 528 -32.91 5.32 56.21
CA ILE A 528 -31.90 4.92 57.22
C ILE A 528 -30.45 5.39 56.94
N GLY A 529 -29.73 5.77 58.00
CA GLY A 529 -28.34 6.24 57.94
C GLY A 529 -27.25 5.16 58.05
N THR A 530 -26.00 5.60 57.88
CA THR A 530 -24.78 4.96 58.40
C THR A 530 -24.51 3.48 58.02
N ARG A 531 -24.66 3.09 56.75
CA ARG A 531 -23.87 1.97 56.17
C ARG A 531 -23.83 1.98 54.64
N THR A 532 -22.70 2.43 54.08
CA THR A 532 -22.18 2.22 52.69
C THR A 532 -23.12 1.58 51.66
N VAL A 533 -24.25 2.23 51.36
CA VAL A 533 -25.20 1.76 50.34
C VAL A 533 -24.54 1.89 48.97
N ARG A 534 -24.61 0.84 48.15
CA ARG A 534 -24.15 0.88 46.75
C ARG A 534 -25.18 1.62 45.89
N THR A 535 -25.11 2.95 45.95
CA THR A 535 -26.02 3.89 45.31
C THR A 535 -26.01 3.78 43.77
N TRP A 536 -27.08 4.24 43.11
CA TRP A 536 -27.14 4.45 41.66
C TRP A 536 -25.96 5.28 41.12
N GLU A 537 -25.44 6.19 41.93
CA GLU A 537 -24.23 6.98 41.65
C GLU A 537 -22.98 6.10 41.45
N ASN A 538 -22.86 4.94 42.13
CA ASN A 538 -21.71 4.05 41.94
C ASN A 538 -21.74 3.40 40.54
N VAL A 539 -22.93 3.18 39.97
CA VAL A 539 -23.07 2.72 38.58
C VAL A 539 -22.68 3.84 37.63
N LEU A 540 -23.07 5.10 37.89
CA LEU A 540 -22.60 6.25 37.11
C LEU A 540 -21.09 6.45 37.21
N VAL A 541 -20.47 6.32 38.38
CA VAL A 541 -19.00 6.38 38.56
C VAL A 541 -18.32 5.26 37.77
N GLY A 542 -18.88 4.05 37.75
CA GLY A 542 -18.40 2.96 36.90
C GLY A 542 -18.49 3.29 35.40
N LEU A 543 -19.63 3.85 34.96
CA LEU A 543 -19.84 4.30 33.58
C LEU A 543 -18.88 5.42 33.20
N TYR A 544 -18.68 6.45 34.03
CA TYR A 544 -17.72 7.53 33.78
C TYR A 544 -16.28 7.03 33.75
N ALA A 545 -15.88 6.14 34.67
CA ALA A 545 -14.53 5.57 34.66
C ALA A 545 -14.28 4.78 33.36
N ALA A 546 -15.18 3.88 32.99
CA ALA A 546 -15.07 3.11 31.75
C ALA A 546 -15.14 4.01 30.50
N SER A 547 -16.05 4.99 30.47
CA SER A 547 -16.17 5.94 29.34
C SER A 547 -14.95 6.84 29.21
N SER A 548 -14.39 7.39 30.28
CA SER A 548 -13.18 8.23 30.18
C SER A 548 -11.98 7.44 29.66
N LEU A 549 -11.82 6.17 30.07
CA LEU A 549 -10.77 5.29 29.55
C LEU A 549 -10.97 4.95 28.06
N ILE A 550 -12.21 4.69 27.63
CA ILE A 550 -12.58 4.47 26.22
C ILE A 550 -12.41 5.75 25.37
N LEU A 551 -12.70 6.92 25.94
CA LEU A 551 -12.55 8.21 25.28
C LEU A 551 -11.07 8.55 25.06
N VAL A 552 -10.22 8.42 26.09
CA VAL A 552 -8.77 8.64 25.97
C VAL A 552 -8.15 7.66 24.96
N ARG A 553 -8.55 6.38 24.98
CA ARG A 553 -8.16 5.40 23.95
C ARG A 553 -8.56 5.84 22.54
N SER A 554 -9.79 6.34 22.37
CA SER A 554 -10.30 6.75 21.06
C SER A 554 -9.60 7.99 20.52
N ILE A 555 -9.24 8.93 21.41
CA ILE A 555 -8.40 10.09 21.07
C ILE A 555 -6.98 9.64 20.71
N PHE A 556 -6.38 8.73 21.48
CA PHE A 556 -5.07 8.14 21.17
C PHE A 556 -5.07 7.47 19.79
N ARG A 557 -6.02 6.58 19.50
CA ARG A 557 -6.14 5.91 18.19
C ARG A 557 -6.38 6.90 17.05
N LEU A 558 -7.14 7.98 17.27
CA LEU A 558 -7.28 9.05 16.27
C LEU A 558 -5.95 9.76 15.98
N ILE A 559 -5.16 10.09 17.00
CA ILE A 559 -3.84 10.74 16.82
C ILE A 559 -2.84 9.78 16.18
N GLU A 560 -2.81 8.52 16.61
CA GLU A 560 -1.96 7.45 16.07
C GLU A 560 -2.20 7.25 14.56
N TYR A 561 -3.45 7.09 14.12
CA TYR A 561 -3.77 6.96 12.70
C TYR A 561 -3.59 8.27 11.93
N ALA A 562 -3.76 9.44 12.57
CA ALA A 562 -3.49 10.73 11.93
C ALA A 562 -1.99 11.06 11.78
N GLN A 563 -1.09 10.28 12.39
CA GLN A 563 0.36 10.35 12.13
C GLN A 563 0.80 9.46 10.95
N GLY A 564 -0.11 8.68 10.35
CA GLY A 564 0.21 7.73 9.28
C GLY A 564 1.07 6.54 9.76
N ASN A 565 1.40 5.63 8.85
CA ASN A 565 2.14 4.40 9.20
C ASN A 565 3.56 4.66 9.76
N SER A 566 4.23 5.73 9.33
CA SER A 566 5.55 6.15 9.82
C SER A 566 5.52 6.91 11.16
N GLY A 567 4.33 7.12 11.74
CA GLY A 567 4.14 7.89 12.97
C GLY A 567 4.94 7.39 14.18
N TYR A 568 5.37 8.32 15.04
CA TYR A 568 6.11 8.00 16.26
C TYR A 568 5.31 7.11 17.22
N LEU A 569 3.99 7.27 17.29
CA LEU A 569 3.13 6.46 18.16
C LEU A 569 2.97 5.02 17.66
N ILE A 570 2.78 4.82 16.35
CA ILE A 570 2.60 3.49 15.76
C ILE A 570 3.92 2.73 15.59
N SER A 571 5.07 3.42 15.52
CA SER A 571 6.40 2.80 15.51
C SER A 571 6.90 2.31 16.87
N HIS A 572 6.27 2.71 17.98
CA HIS A 572 6.73 2.40 19.34
C HIS A 572 5.70 1.58 20.12
N GLU A 573 5.91 0.27 20.22
CA GLU A 573 4.98 -0.70 20.86
C GLU A 573 4.49 -0.30 22.26
N ALA A 574 5.31 0.40 23.04
CA ALA A 574 4.96 0.85 24.39
C ALA A 574 3.69 1.71 24.43
N PHE A 575 3.44 2.56 23.43
CA PHE A 575 2.25 3.42 23.41
C PHE A 575 0.96 2.61 23.25
N MET A 576 0.97 1.54 22.45
CA MET A 576 -0.17 0.63 22.35
C MET A 576 -0.46 -0.03 23.71
N TYR A 577 0.53 -0.57 24.40
CA TYR A 577 0.27 -1.21 25.70
C TYR A 577 -0.22 -0.23 26.78
N VAL A 578 0.25 1.02 26.77
CA VAL A 578 -0.17 2.05 27.74
C VAL A 578 -1.53 2.66 27.39
N PHE A 579 -1.73 3.14 26.16
CA PHE A 579 -2.89 3.95 25.77
C PHE A 579 -4.01 3.17 25.07
N ASP A 580 -3.81 1.87 24.78
CA ASP A 580 -4.85 0.98 24.27
C ASP A 580 -5.09 -0.20 25.24
N SER A 581 -4.10 -1.08 25.41
CA SER A 581 -4.27 -2.33 26.18
C SER A 581 -4.60 -2.08 27.66
N THR A 582 -3.82 -1.21 28.32
CA THR A 582 -4.02 -0.90 29.75
C THR A 582 -5.35 -0.16 29.98
N LEU A 583 -5.69 0.83 29.15
CA LEU A 583 -6.96 1.56 29.29
C LEU A 583 -8.17 0.63 29.11
N MET A 584 -8.11 -0.31 28.15
CA MET A 584 -9.21 -1.27 27.93
C MET A 584 -9.31 -2.30 29.06
N PHE A 585 -8.18 -2.81 29.57
CA PHE A 585 -8.18 -3.66 30.76
C PHE A 585 -8.78 -2.94 31.97
N LEU A 586 -8.37 -1.70 32.24
CA LEU A 586 -8.90 -0.90 33.35
C LEU A 586 -10.39 -0.58 33.19
N ALA A 587 -10.89 -0.38 31.96
CA ALA A 587 -12.33 -0.21 31.70
C ALA A 587 -13.11 -1.49 32.04
N MET A 588 -12.58 -2.67 31.71
CA MET A 588 -13.17 -3.96 32.13
C MET A 588 -13.14 -4.15 33.65
N VAL A 589 -12.06 -3.72 34.33
CA VAL A 589 -11.95 -3.76 35.81
C VAL A 589 -12.95 -2.81 36.47
N ALA A 590 -13.10 -1.58 35.97
CA ALA A 590 -14.08 -0.61 36.47
C ALA A 590 -15.51 -1.16 36.39
N MET A 591 -15.88 -1.75 35.24
CA MET A 591 -17.20 -2.41 35.07
C MET A 591 -17.35 -3.70 35.89
N ASN A 592 -16.25 -4.37 36.24
CA ASN A 592 -16.28 -5.53 37.15
C ASN A 592 -16.54 -5.12 38.61
N ILE A 593 -15.96 -4.00 39.07
CA ILE A 593 -16.16 -3.45 40.43
C ILE A 593 -17.56 -2.82 40.57
N CYS A 594 -17.96 -1.99 39.62
CA CYS A 594 -19.24 -1.27 39.62
C CYS A 594 -20.34 -2.01 38.83
N HIS A 595 -20.36 -3.36 38.88
CA HIS A 595 -21.15 -4.17 37.95
C HIS A 595 -22.68 -3.86 38.01
N PRO A 596 -23.31 -3.39 36.91
CA PRO A 596 -24.65 -2.77 36.91
C PRO A 596 -25.79 -3.62 37.49
N SER A 597 -25.63 -4.94 37.43
CA SER A 597 -26.46 -5.95 38.07
C SER A 597 -26.79 -5.74 39.56
N ILE A 598 -25.96 -4.97 40.28
CA ILE A 598 -26.11 -4.73 41.73
C ILE A 598 -27.45 -4.06 42.04
N ILE A 599 -27.98 -3.26 41.09
CA ILE A 599 -29.22 -2.49 41.25
C ILE A 599 -30.28 -2.94 40.23
N LEU A 600 -29.87 -3.19 38.98
CA LEU A 600 -30.81 -3.33 37.87
C LEU A 600 -31.60 -4.65 37.81
N VAL A 601 -31.19 -5.70 38.54
CA VAL A 601 -31.84 -7.03 38.50
C VAL A 601 -33.26 -7.01 39.08
N GLY A 602 -33.54 -6.16 40.08
CA GLY A 602 -34.89 -6.04 40.66
C GLY A 602 -35.94 -5.47 39.70
N SER A 603 -35.51 -4.70 38.71
CA SER A 603 -36.39 -4.04 37.72
C SER A 603 -37.13 -5.03 36.83
N GLN A 604 -36.53 -6.19 36.55
CA GLN A 604 -37.09 -7.14 35.58
C GLN A 604 -38.31 -7.86 36.17
N LYS A 605 -38.21 -8.39 37.40
CA LYS A 605 -39.38 -8.92 38.12
C LYS A 605 -40.50 -7.88 38.30
N GLN A 606 -40.16 -6.62 38.60
CA GLN A 606 -41.17 -5.56 38.67
C GLN A 606 -41.87 -5.35 37.32
N ARG A 607 -41.15 -5.30 36.20
CA ARG A 607 -41.74 -5.16 34.87
C ARG A 607 -42.61 -6.36 34.49
N ASP A 608 -42.14 -7.59 34.74
CA ASP A 608 -42.89 -8.81 34.42
C ASP A 608 -44.21 -8.85 35.20
N SER A 609 -44.22 -8.40 36.46
CA SER A 609 -45.44 -8.21 37.26
C SER A 609 -46.31 -7.03 36.80
N GLU A 610 -45.73 -5.86 36.51
CA GLU A 610 -46.47 -4.67 36.04
C GLU A 610 -47.14 -4.93 34.68
N MET A 611 -46.55 -5.76 33.79
CA MET A 611 -47.16 -6.19 32.53
C MET A 611 -48.29 -7.21 32.73
N SER A 612 -48.15 -8.19 33.62
CA SER A 612 -49.24 -9.11 33.98
C SER A 612 -50.45 -8.33 34.53
N PHE A 613 -50.21 -7.42 35.48
CA PHE A 613 -51.25 -6.56 36.05
C PHE A 613 -51.85 -5.53 35.07
N ALA A 614 -51.28 -5.39 33.86
CA ALA A 614 -51.86 -4.61 32.78
C ALA A 614 -52.75 -5.49 31.89
N SER A 615 -52.26 -6.64 31.42
CA SER A 615 -53.07 -7.58 30.62
C SER A 615 -54.30 -8.08 31.37
N ASP A 616 -54.18 -8.31 32.68
CA ASP A 616 -55.29 -8.77 33.52
C ASP A 616 -56.40 -7.71 33.67
N ARG A 617 -56.13 -6.43 33.35
CA ARG A 617 -57.14 -5.35 33.31
C ARG A 617 -57.74 -5.18 31.92
N GLU A 618 -56.94 -5.31 30.86
CA GLU A 618 -57.43 -5.30 29.47
C GLU A 618 -58.30 -6.52 29.14
N LEU A 619 -58.30 -7.55 30.01
CA LEU A 619 -59.19 -8.71 29.97
C LEU A 619 -60.41 -8.61 30.93
N GLN A 620 -60.59 -7.47 31.62
CA GLN A 620 -61.65 -7.28 32.63
C GLN A 620 -62.45 -5.96 32.47
N GLY A 621 -62.21 -5.19 31.41
CA GLY A 621 -62.92 -3.94 31.07
C GLY A 621 -63.42 -3.94 29.63
#